data_AF-M6CVL4-F1
#
_entry.id   AF-M6CVL4-F1
#
_cell.length_a   1.000
_cell.length_b   1.000
_cell.length_c   1.000
_cell.angle_alpha   90.00
_cell.angle_beta   90.00
_cell.angle_gamma   90.00
#
_symmetry.space_group_name_H-M   'P 1'
#
loop_
_entity.id
_entity.type
_entity.pdbx_description
1 polymer ?
#
loop_
_entity_poly.entity_id
_entity_poly.type
_entity_poly.pdbx_seq_one_letter_code
_entity_poly.pdbx_strand_id
1 'polypeptide(L)'
;MQALIEAKGDSQKEAAVKLKLTPTGLNGIVQGRVESASHSFLSILKEEYKPDFNWLLNDSVPVLPIKYLSPEEEDKLVSKADQDKVLLSQIKTTKGLREIIQNLLKFSNQERKVVGDMIAEFSKNKN
;
A
#
# COMPACT_ATOMS: atom_id res chain seq x y z
N MET A 1 8.99 -16.30 -2.35
CA MET A 1 8.62 -16.31 -3.78
C MET A 1 8.38 -17.72 -4.34
N GLN A 2 9.27 -18.70 -4.15
CA GLN A 2 9.08 -20.06 -4.66
C GLN A 2 7.71 -20.67 -4.32
N ALA A 3 7.31 -20.60 -3.04
CA ALA A 3 6.02 -21.11 -2.58
C ALA A 3 4.82 -20.50 -3.33
N LEU A 4 4.85 -19.20 -3.66
CA LEU A 4 3.79 -18.53 -4.42
C LEU A 4 3.66 -19.06 -5.85
N ILE A 5 4.78 -19.34 -6.51
CA ILE A 5 4.83 -19.88 -7.86
C ILE A 5 4.23 -21.30 -7.86
N GLU A 6 4.69 -22.13 -6.93
CA GLU A 6 4.25 -23.52 -6.79
C GLU A 6 2.76 -23.63 -6.44
N ALA A 7 2.26 -22.79 -5.53
CA ALA A 7 0.85 -22.80 -5.14
C ALA A 7 -0.10 -22.39 -6.27
N LYS A 8 0.37 -21.56 -7.22
CA LYS A 8 -0.39 -21.24 -8.43
C LYS A 8 -0.29 -22.34 -9.50
N GLY A 9 0.57 -23.34 -9.30
CA GLY A 9 0.83 -24.41 -10.26
C GLY A 9 1.72 -23.99 -11.43
N ASP A 10 2.39 -22.84 -11.33
CA ASP A 10 3.27 -22.35 -12.38
C ASP A 10 4.65 -22.99 -12.28
N SER A 11 5.27 -23.27 -13.43
CA SER A 11 6.72 -23.46 -13.48
C SER A 11 7.46 -22.13 -13.31
N GLN A 12 8.73 -22.17 -12.90
CA GLN A 12 9.56 -20.96 -12.84
C GLN A 12 9.65 -20.24 -14.20
N LYS A 13 9.60 -20.99 -15.31
CA LYS A 13 9.64 -20.40 -16.66
C LYS A 13 8.36 -19.61 -16.96
N GLU A 14 7.20 -20.16 -16.64
CA GLU A 14 5.91 -19.49 -16.82
C GLU A 14 5.79 -18.28 -15.90
N ALA A 15 6.21 -18.41 -14.65
CA ALA A 15 6.24 -17.31 -13.70
C ALA A 15 7.15 -16.17 -14.17
N ALA A 16 8.33 -16.48 -14.73
CA ALA A 16 9.22 -15.45 -15.26
C ALA A 16 8.57 -14.65 -16.39
N VAL A 17 7.84 -15.31 -17.29
CA VAL A 17 7.10 -14.65 -18.37
C VAL A 17 5.99 -13.76 -17.82
N LYS A 18 5.16 -14.26 -16.89
CA LYS A 18 4.07 -13.48 -16.27
C LYS A 18 4.60 -12.26 -15.53
N LEU A 19 5.71 -12.40 -14.82
CA LEU A 19 6.37 -11.33 -14.06
C LEU A 19 7.23 -10.41 -14.92
N LYS A 20 7.28 -10.62 -16.25
CA LYS A 20 8.10 -9.86 -17.21
C LYS A 20 9.59 -9.84 -16.84
N LEU A 21 10.10 -10.97 -16.38
CA LEU A 21 11.49 -11.18 -16.01
C LEU A 21 12.15 -12.20 -16.95
N THR A 22 13.48 -12.18 -16.98
CA THR A 22 14.24 -13.32 -17.51
C THR A 22 14.19 -14.47 -16.50
N PRO A 23 14.31 -15.74 -16.92
CA PRO A 23 14.42 -16.87 -15.99
C PRO A 23 15.55 -16.68 -14.97
N THR A 24 16.69 -16.14 -15.41
CA THR A 24 17.81 -15.79 -14.53
C THR A 24 17.46 -14.71 -13.51
N GLY A 25 16.73 -13.67 -13.95
CA GLY A 25 16.27 -12.60 -13.07
C GLY A 25 15.33 -13.12 -11.99
N LEU A 26 14.34 -13.95 -12.37
CA LEU A 26 13.44 -14.56 -11.39
C LEU A 26 14.19 -15.50 -10.44
N ASN A 27 15.12 -16.31 -10.93
CA ASN A 27 15.91 -17.20 -10.09
C ASN A 27 16.75 -16.41 -9.06
N GLY A 28 17.30 -15.26 -9.45
CA GLY A 28 17.99 -14.35 -8.53
C GLY A 28 17.09 -13.88 -7.38
N ILE A 29 15.83 -13.52 -7.67
CA ILE A 29 14.85 -13.12 -6.66
C ILE A 29 14.48 -14.30 -5.76
N VAL A 30 14.19 -15.47 -6.33
CA VAL A 30 13.84 -16.69 -5.58
C VAL A 30 14.94 -17.08 -4.60
N GLN A 31 16.19 -16.92 -4.99
CA GLN A 31 17.36 -17.26 -4.18
C GLN A 31 17.81 -16.13 -3.23
N GLY A 32 17.07 -15.02 -3.16
CA GLY A 32 17.40 -13.89 -2.27
C GLY A 32 18.67 -13.14 -2.67
N ARG A 33 19.12 -13.25 -3.93
CA ARG A 33 20.32 -12.56 -4.44
C ARG A 33 20.03 -11.14 -4.93
N VAL A 34 18.77 -10.74 -4.92
CA VAL A 34 18.32 -9.40 -5.28
C VAL A 34 18.00 -8.65 -3.99
N GLU A 35 18.77 -7.60 -3.71
CA GLU A 35 18.63 -6.78 -2.49
C GLU A 35 17.32 -5.99 -2.45
N SER A 36 16.79 -5.60 -3.62
CA SER A 36 15.56 -4.82 -3.70
C SER A 36 14.75 -5.14 -4.95
N ALA A 37 13.44 -5.28 -4.78
CA ALA A 37 12.48 -5.42 -5.87
C ALA A 37 12.07 -4.05 -6.43
N SER A 38 11.96 -3.92 -7.76
CA SER A 38 11.45 -2.69 -8.37
C SER A 38 9.94 -2.54 -8.14
N HIS A 39 9.45 -1.29 -8.17
CA HIS A 39 8.01 -1.02 -8.09
C HIS A 39 7.23 -1.72 -9.21
N SER A 40 7.76 -1.72 -10.44
CA SER A 40 7.12 -2.37 -11.59
C SER A 40 6.94 -3.87 -11.38
N PHE A 41 7.95 -4.55 -10.83
CA PHE A 41 7.86 -5.95 -10.47
C PHE A 41 6.79 -6.19 -9.40
N LEU A 42 6.78 -5.37 -8.34
CA LEU A 42 5.81 -5.49 -7.26
C LEU A 42 4.37 -5.28 -7.74
N SER A 43 4.13 -4.34 -8.66
CA SER A 43 2.81 -4.14 -9.27
C SER A 43 2.34 -5.39 -10.03
N ILE A 44 3.20 -5.95 -10.89
CA ILE A 44 2.85 -7.14 -11.67
C ILE A 44 2.69 -8.37 -10.76
N LEU A 45 3.53 -8.51 -9.74
CA LEU A 45 3.42 -9.60 -8.76
C LEU A 45 2.08 -9.55 -8.02
N LYS A 46 1.62 -8.34 -7.65
CA LYS A 46 0.32 -8.15 -7.03
C LYS A 46 -0.82 -8.53 -7.98
N GLU A 47 -0.77 -8.11 -9.23
CA GLU A 47 -1.81 -8.41 -10.22
C GLU A 47 -1.88 -9.92 -10.53
N GLU A 48 -0.73 -10.55 -10.73
CA GLU A 48 -0.65 -11.95 -11.14
C GLU A 48 -0.91 -12.89 -9.97
N TYR A 49 -0.23 -12.73 -8.84
CA TYR A 49 -0.25 -13.72 -7.77
C TYR A 49 -1.11 -13.30 -6.57
N LYS A 50 -1.53 -12.04 -6.49
CA LYS A 50 -2.36 -11.46 -5.41
C LYS A 50 -1.95 -11.84 -3.98
N PRO A 51 -0.64 -11.92 -3.63
CA PRO A 51 -0.26 -12.25 -2.27
C PRO A 51 -0.63 -11.10 -1.33
N ASP A 52 -0.84 -11.40 -0.05
CA ASP A 52 -0.77 -10.38 0.99
C ASP A 52 0.69 -9.94 1.15
N PHE A 53 0.97 -8.68 0.86
CA PHE A 53 2.32 -8.13 0.94
C PHE A 53 2.81 -7.99 2.38
N ASN A 54 1.92 -7.87 3.36
CA ASN A 54 2.29 -7.88 4.78
C ASN A 54 2.80 -9.24 5.21
N TRP A 55 2.29 -10.31 4.61
CA TRP A 55 2.83 -11.66 4.78
C TRP A 55 4.11 -11.86 3.96
N LEU A 56 4.12 -11.46 2.69
CA LEU A 56 5.24 -11.70 1.77
C LEU A 56 6.54 -11.03 2.23
N LEU A 57 6.45 -9.86 2.88
CA LEU A 57 7.60 -9.05 3.29
C LEU A 57 7.96 -9.21 4.78
N ASN A 58 7.34 -10.15 5.47
CA ASN A 58 7.54 -10.33 6.91
C ASN A 58 8.33 -11.61 7.18
N ASP A 59 9.61 -11.43 7.51
CA ASP A 59 10.52 -12.55 7.80
C ASP A 59 10.20 -13.28 9.12
N SER A 60 9.34 -12.71 9.96
CA SER A 60 8.93 -13.29 11.25
C SER A 60 7.73 -14.22 11.14
N VAL A 61 7.09 -14.34 9.97
CA VAL A 61 5.95 -15.24 9.77
C VAL A 61 6.35 -16.46 8.92
N PRO A 62 5.75 -17.64 9.17
CA PRO A 62 6.00 -18.81 8.34
C PRO A 62 5.64 -18.59 6.86
N VAL A 63 6.42 -19.21 5.97
CA VAL A 63 6.18 -19.22 4.52
C VAL A 63 4.91 -20.00 4.14
N LEU A 64 4.45 -20.91 4.99
CA LEU A 64 3.20 -21.64 4.78
C LEU A 64 2.32 -21.54 6.04
N PRO A 65 0.98 -21.42 5.90
CA PRO A 65 0.24 -21.31 4.64
C PRO A 65 0.44 -19.94 3.96
N ILE A 66 0.35 -19.92 2.63
CA ILE A 66 0.41 -18.68 1.85
C ILE A 66 -0.82 -17.84 2.17
N LYS A 67 -0.61 -16.55 2.40
CA LYS A 67 -1.70 -15.59 2.60
C LYS A 67 -1.93 -14.78 1.33
N TYR A 68 -3.18 -14.76 0.92
CA TYR A 68 -3.71 -13.92 -0.15
C TYR A 68 -4.64 -12.90 0.46
N LEU A 69 -4.76 -11.73 -0.17
CA LEU A 69 -5.80 -10.78 0.20
C LEU A 69 -7.15 -11.33 -0.26
N SER A 70 -8.17 -11.24 0.59
CA SER A 70 -9.54 -11.43 0.14
C SER A 70 -9.95 -10.28 -0.79
N PRO A 71 -10.95 -10.47 -1.67
CA PRO A 71 -11.48 -9.38 -2.49
C PRO A 71 -11.90 -8.16 -1.65
N GLU A 72 -12.46 -8.39 -0.46
CA GLU A 72 -12.89 -7.35 0.47
C GLU A 72 -11.71 -6.58 1.09
N GLU A 73 -10.59 -7.27 1.36
CA GLU A 73 -9.36 -6.66 1.84
C GLU A 73 -8.66 -5.88 0.73
N GLU A 74 -8.67 -6.39 -0.50
CA GLU A 74 -8.16 -5.72 -1.70
C GLU A 74 -8.93 -4.41 -1.95
N ASP A 75 -10.27 -4.46 -1.95
CA ASP A 75 -11.14 -3.29 -2.12
C ASP A 75 -10.95 -2.24 -1.02
N LYS A 76 -10.79 -2.67 0.25
CA LYS A 76 -10.52 -1.74 1.36
C LYS A 76 -9.18 -1.02 1.21
N LEU A 77 -8.14 -1.71 0.76
CA LEU A 77 -6.82 -1.12 0.55
C LEU A 77 -6.83 -0.11 -0.61
N VAL A 78 -7.50 -0.45 -1.73
CA VAL A 78 -7.67 0.45 -2.87
C VAL A 78 -8.51 1.67 -2.46
N SER A 79 -9.64 1.44 -1.79
CA SER A 79 -10.53 2.51 -1.32
C SER A 79 -9.81 3.48 -0.38
N LYS A 80 -9.02 2.98 0.58
CA LYS A 80 -8.25 3.84 1.49
C LYS A 80 -7.16 4.62 0.76
N ALA A 81 -6.39 3.96 -0.11
CA ALA A 81 -5.33 4.62 -0.87
C ALA A 81 -5.89 5.72 -1.78
N ASP A 82 -7.05 5.49 -2.39
CA ASP A 82 -7.71 6.47 -3.24
C ASP A 82 -8.34 7.61 -2.42
N GLN A 83 -8.91 7.31 -1.24
CA GLN A 83 -9.35 8.34 -0.29
C GLN A 83 -8.19 9.23 0.18
N ASP A 84 -7.05 8.63 0.53
CA ASP A 84 -5.86 9.37 0.97
C ASP A 84 -5.29 10.25 -0.15
N LYS A 85 -5.30 9.77 -1.41
CA LYS A 85 -4.91 10.58 -2.59
C LYS A 85 -5.86 11.75 -2.80
N VAL A 86 -7.17 11.52 -2.70
CA VAL A 86 -8.19 12.59 -2.84
C VAL A 86 -7.99 13.64 -1.75
N LEU A 87 -7.84 13.23 -0.49
CA LEU A 87 -7.60 14.13 0.63
C LEU A 87 -6.30 14.92 0.42
N LEU A 88 -5.20 14.26 0.05
CA LEU A 88 -3.93 14.92 -0.22
C LEU A 88 -4.04 15.92 -1.37
N SER A 89 -4.79 15.59 -2.42
CA SER A 89 -5.06 16.49 -3.55
C SER A 89 -5.84 17.72 -3.09
N GLN A 90 -6.88 17.55 -2.28
CA GLN A 90 -7.67 18.65 -1.71
C GLN A 90 -6.79 19.57 -0.84
N ILE A 91 -5.92 19.00 0.00
CA ILE A 91 -4.97 19.76 0.83
C ILE A 91 -4.03 20.61 -0.04
N LYS A 92 -3.52 20.04 -1.14
CA LYS A 92 -2.57 20.72 -2.03
C LYS A 92 -3.23 21.79 -2.89
N THR A 93 -4.46 21.58 -3.32
CA THR A 93 -5.13 22.42 -4.33
C THR A 93 -6.04 23.48 -3.72
N THR A 94 -6.55 23.27 -2.49
CA THR A 94 -7.38 24.26 -1.80
C THR A 94 -6.51 25.40 -1.27
N LYS A 95 -6.74 26.62 -1.79
CA LYS A 95 -6.01 27.82 -1.40
C LYS A 95 -6.05 28.03 0.12
N GLY A 96 -4.88 28.16 0.74
CA GLY A 96 -4.74 28.40 2.18
C GLY A 96 -4.81 27.15 3.07
N LEU A 97 -5.28 26.00 2.56
CA LEU A 97 -5.47 24.80 3.36
C LEU A 97 -4.14 24.14 3.74
N ARG A 98 -3.17 24.16 2.82
CA ARG A 98 -1.81 23.66 3.08
C ARG A 98 -1.17 24.37 4.26
N GLU A 99 -1.24 25.70 4.30
CA GLU A 99 -0.65 26.53 5.35
C GLU A 99 -1.36 26.29 6.69
N ILE A 100 -2.69 26.18 6.68
CA ILE A 100 -3.48 25.84 7.89
C ILE A 100 -3.04 24.50 8.48
N ILE A 101 -2.93 23.45 7.64
CA ILE A 101 -2.51 22.13 8.10
C ILE A 101 -1.07 22.15 8.65
N GLN A 102 -0.15 22.84 7.98
CA GLN A 102 1.21 23.00 8.47
C GLN A 102 1.27 23.68 9.85
N ASN A 103 0.39 24.64 10.12
CA ASN A 103 0.30 25.27 11.43
C ASN A 103 -0.33 24.35 12.48
N LEU A 104 -1.39 23.62 12.14
CA LEU A 104 -2.00 22.63 13.04
C LEU A 104 -1.02 21.53 13.46
N LEU A 105 -0.12 21.11 12.57
CA LEU A 105 0.92 20.14 12.90
C LEU A 105 1.91 20.64 13.96
N LYS A 106 2.09 21.96 14.11
CA LYS A 106 2.97 22.56 15.13
C LYS A 106 2.30 22.69 16.50
N PHE A 107 0.97 22.66 16.54
CA PHE A 107 0.20 22.78 17.79
C PHE A 107 0.29 21.50 18.62
N SER A 108 0.20 21.65 19.94
CA SER A 108 0.01 20.55 20.88
C SER A 108 -1.35 19.88 20.70
N ASN A 109 -1.52 18.68 21.26
CA ASN A 109 -2.80 17.97 21.20
C ASN A 109 -3.97 18.78 21.80
N GLN A 110 -3.70 19.56 22.87
CA GLN A 110 -4.72 20.38 23.52
C GLN A 110 -5.11 21.58 22.64
N GLU A 111 -4.15 22.25 22.02
CA GLU A 111 -4.41 23.36 21.09
C GLU A 111 -5.13 22.88 19.82
N ARG A 112 -4.74 21.71 19.26
CA ARG A 112 -5.46 21.10 18.14
C ARG A 112 -6.91 20.80 18.49
N LYS A 113 -7.18 20.33 19.72
CA LYS A 113 -8.54 20.07 20.20
C LYS A 113 -9.37 21.36 20.23
N VAL A 114 -8.82 22.44 20.78
CA VAL A 114 -9.52 23.76 20.82
C VAL A 114 -9.88 24.24 19.41
N VAL A 115 -8.95 24.13 18.45
CA VAL A 115 -9.24 24.50 17.06
C VAL A 115 -10.30 23.58 16.44
N GLY A 116 -10.25 22.28 16.73
CA GLY A 116 -11.27 21.32 16.28
C GLY A 116 -12.66 21.65 16.81
N ASP A 117 -12.76 21.97 18.11
CA ASP A 117 -14.01 22.37 18.76
C ASP A 117 -14.57 23.66 18.14
N MET A 118 -13.71 24.66 17.88
CA MET A 118 -14.08 25.90 17.21
C MET A 118 -14.63 25.66 15.79
N ILE A 119 -13.95 24.82 14.98
CA ILE A 119 -14.42 24.46 13.63
C ILE A 119 -15.80 23.79 13.71
N ALA A 120 -16.00 22.87 14.66
CA ALA A 120 -17.26 22.18 14.85
C ALA A 120 -18.41 23.16 15.19
N GLU A 121 -18.14 24.19 15.99
CA GLU A 121 -19.12 25.25 16.27
C GLU A 121 -19.48 26.07 15.03
N PHE A 122 -18.50 26.46 14.22
CA PHE A 122 -18.76 27.16 12.95
C PHE A 122 -19.57 26.31 11.96
N SER A 123 -19.38 24.99 11.96
CA SER A 123 -20.14 24.07 11.11
C SER A 123 -21.60 23.93 11.55
N LYS A 124 -21.91 24.04 12.84
CA LYS A 124 -23.29 24.00 13.36
C LYS A 124 -24.11 25.21 12.93
N ASN A 125 -23.47 26.38 12.80
CA ASN A 125 -24.13 27.64 12.44
C ASN A 125 -24.33 27.82 10.91
N LYS A 126 -23.98 26.82 10.10
CA LYS A 126 -24.17 26.84 8.64
C LYS A 126 -25.44 26.13 8.16
N ASN A 127 -26.26 25.62 9.09
CA ASN A 127 -27.59 25.08 8.83
C ASN A 127 -28.67 26.00 9.41
#